data_AF-A0A2V9IX10-F1
#
_entry.id   AF-A0A2V9IX10-F1
#
_cell.length_a   1.000
_cell.length_b   1.000
_cell.length_c   1.000
_cell.angle_alpha   90.00
_cell.angle_beta   90.00
_cell.angle_gamma   90.00
#
_symmetry.space_group_name_H-M   'P 1'
#
loop_
_entity.id
_entity.type
_entity.pdbx_description
1 polymer ?
#
loop_
_entity_poly.entity_id
_entity_poly.type
_entity_poly.pdbx_seq_one_letter_code
_entity_poly.pdbx_strand_id
1 'polypeptide(L)'
;LIDDYCLRCKLLLNHAIASLIDGQVVKVICQTCFTEHAYRHGEGGKKAPTHPRATLFDQVLAQATPTPVAAAPESPKPKKKTGTPARYINRRHKTKPPRTNR
;
A
#
# COMPACT_ATOMS: atom_id res chain seq x y z
N LEU A 1 -21.33 -14.54 -10.18
CA LEU A 1 -20.36 -13.88 -9.27
C LEU A 1 -19.21 -13.38 -10.12
N ILE A 2 -18.70 -12.17 -9.91
CA ILE A 2 -17.62 -11.59 -10.74
C ILE A 2 -16.60 -10.87 -9.88
N ASP A 3 -15.32 -10.92 -10.26
CA ASP A 3 -14.26 -10.16 -9.58
C ASP A 3 -14.14 -8.76 -10.15
N ASP A 4 -14.09 -7.75 -9.27
CA ASP A 4 -13.89 -6.34 -9.64
C ASP A 4 -13.13 -5.59 -8.54
N TYR A 5 -12.63 -4.39 -8.87
CA TYR A 5 -11.90 -3.55 -7.92
C TYR A 5 -12.85 -2.71 -7.08
N CYS A 6 -12.93 -3.03 -5.78
CA CYS A 6 -13.75 -2.27 -4.86
C CYS A 6 -13.04 -0.99 -4.42
N LEU A 7 -13.67 0.18 -4.62
CA LEU A 7 -13.13 1.47 -4.18
C LEU A 7 -13.03 1.59 -2.65
N ARG A 8 -13.93 0.93 -1.92
CA ARG A 8 -13.95 0.97 -0.46
C ARG A 8 -12.90 0.03 0.15
N CYS A 9 -12.82 -1.20 -0.32
CA CYS A 9 -11.82 -2.18 0.15
C CYS A 9 -10.43 -1.90 -0.42
N LYS A 10 -10.33 -1.29 -1.61
CA LYS A 10 -9.09 -1.09 -2.38
C LYS A 10 -8.40 -2.39 -2.80
N LEU A 11 -9.18 -3.45 -2.98
CA LEU A 11 -8.74 -4.78 -3.41
C LEU A 11 -9.64 -5.29 -4.54
N LEU A 12 -9.10 -6.22 -5.34
CA LEU A 12 -9.87 -7.07 -6.25
C LEU A 12 -10.53 -8.17 -5.43
N LEU A 13 -11.86 -8.22 -5.45
CA LEU A 13 -12.68 -9.12 -4.63
C LEU A 13 -13.90 -9.59 -5.42
N ASN A 14 -14.59 -10.58 -4.86
CA ASN A 14 -15.87 -11.09 -5.36
C ASN A 14 -16.99 -10.06 -5.18
N HIS A 15 -17.71 -9.78 -6.27
CA HIS A 15 -18.89 -8.92 -6.33
C HIS A 15 -20.09 -9.66 -6.92
N ALA A 16 -21.27 -9.36 -6.39
CA ALA A 16 -22.55 -9.74 -6.97
C ALA A 16 -22.99 -8.69 -7.99
N ILE A 17 -23.65 -9.13 -9.07
CA ILE A 17 -24.19 -8.22 -10.08
C ILE A 17 -25.46 -7.57 -9.50
N ALA A 18 -25.46 -6.24 -9.42
CA ALA A 18 -26.60 -5.47 -8.90
C ALA A 18 -27.58 -5.10 -10.02
N SER A 19 -27.05 -4.75 -11.20
CA SER A 19 -27.87 -4.39 -12.36
C SER A 19 -27.20 -4.73 -13.68
N LEU A 20 -28.02 -5.18 -14.63
CA LEU A 20 -27.65 -5.38 -16.04
C LEU A 20 -28.50 -4.45 -16.92
N ILE A 21 -27.89 -3.86 -17.94
CA ILE A 21 -28.56 -3.05 -18.97
C ILE A 21 -28.06 -3.54 -20.32
N ASP A 22 -28.98 -3.88 -21.24
CA ASP A 22 -28.64 -4.40 -22.58
C ASP A 22 -27.65 -5.59 -22.56
N GLY A 23 -27.75 -6.43 -21.53
CA GLY A 23 -26.85 -7.57 -21.33
C GLY A 23 -25.47 -7.22 -20.77
N GLN A 24 -25.19 -5.94 -20.52
CA GLN A 24 -23.95 -5.45 -19.91
C GLN A 24 -24.11 -5.23 -18.41
N VAL A 25 -23.09 -5.59 -17.63
CA VAL A 25 -23.07 -5.35 -16.17
C VAL A 25 -22.74 -3.88 -15.92
N VAL A 26 -23.65 -3.15 -15.26
CA VAL A 26 -23.49 -1.70 -15.01
C VAL A 26 -23.07 -1.43 -13.58
N LYS A 27 -23.70 -2.10 -12.61
CA LYS A 27 -23.38 -1.96 -11.18
C LYS A 27 -23.15 -3.31 -10.53
N VAL A 28 -22.26 -3.30 -9.55
CA VAL A 28 -21.89 -4.47 -8.75
C VAL A 28 -21.89 -4.13 -7.26
N ILE A 29 -22.24 -5.11 -6.43
CA ILE A 29 -22.19 -5.03 -4.96
C ILE A 29 -21.02 -5.88 -4.46
N CYS A 30 -20.13 -5.28 -3.67
CA CYS A 30 -19.02 -6.01 -3.05
C CYS A 30 -19.52 -6.98 -1.98
N GLN A 31 -19.11 -8.25 -2.02
CA GLN A 31 -19.53 -9.23 -1.01
C GLN A 31 -18.83 -9.08 0.35
N THR A 32 -17.80 -8.23 0.44
CA THR A 32 -17.07 -7.98 1.69
C THR A 32 -17.56 -6.74 2.43
N CYS A 33 -17.80 -5.64 1.71
CA CYS A 33 -18.20 -4.36 2.33
C CYS A 33 -19.60 -3.88 1.95
N PHE A 34 -20.32 -4.64 1.13
CA PHE A 34 -21.71 -4.42 0.71
C PHE A 34 -21.98 -3.03 0.10
N THR A 35 -20.96 -2.35 -0.42
CA THR A 35 -21.15 -1.11 -1.18
C THR A 35 -21.36 -1.40 -2.64
N GLU A 36 -22.32 -0.69 -3.22
CA GLU A 36 -22.52 -0.66 -4.66
C GLU A 36 -21.54 0.29 -5.34
N HIS A 37 -21.02 -0.10 -6.48
CA HIS A 37 -20.30 0.79 -7.39
C HIS A 37 -20.48 0.35 -8.85
N ALA A 38 -20.09 1.24 -9.78
CA ALA A 38 -20.05 0.90 -11.19
C ALA A 38 -19.02 -0.22 -11.43
N TYR A 39 -19.34 -1.13 -12.35
CA TYR A 39 -18.43 -2.20 -12.75
C TYR A 39 -17.24 -1.62 -13.51
N ARG A 40 -16.03 -2.02 -13.14
CA ARG A 40 -14.77 -1.51 -13.72
C ARG A 40 -14.05 -2.54 -14.58
N HIS A 41 -14.74 -3.60 -15.02
CA HIS A 41 -14.18 -4.65 -15.88
C HIS A 41 -12.91 -5.32 -15.32
N GLY A 42 -12.75 -5.35 -14.00
CA GLY A 42 -11.54 -5.89 -13.37
C GLY A 42 -10.29 -5.03 -13.58
N GLU A 43 -10.41 -3.84 -14.19
CA GLU A 43 -9.34 -2.86 -14.22
C GLU A 43 -9.16 -2.28 -12.81
N GLY A 44 -8.20 -2.86 -12.08
CA GLY A 44 -7.65 -2.24 -10.88
C GLY A 44 -7.27 -0.80 -11.19
N GLY A 45 -7.53 0.10 -10.23
CA GLY A 45 -7.26 1.53 -10.41
C GLY A 45 -5.88 1.73 -11.01
N LYS A 46 -5.83 2.29 -12.23
CA LYS A 46 -4.59 2.54 -12.98
C LYS A 46 -3.59 3.14 -12.00
N LYS A 47 -2.48 2.44 -11.75
CA LYS A 47 -1.44 2.97 -10.86
C LYS A 47 -1.00 4.28 -11.49
N ALA A 48 -1.33 5.39 -10.83
CA ALA A 48 -0.78 6.68 -11.22
C ALA A 48 0.74 6.51 -11.33
N PRO A 49 1.39 7.06 -12.37
CA PRO A 49 2.82 6.90 -12.57
C PRO A 49 3.53 7.24 -11.26
N THR A 50 4.32 6.28 -10.80
CA THR A 50 4.65 6.11 -9.39
C THR A 50 5.50 7.23 -8.83
N HIS A 51 6.09 8.12 -9.63
CA HIS A 51 7.08 9.05 -9.10
C HIS A 51 7.22 10.38 -9.85
N PRO A 52 6.39 11.39 -9.53
CA PRO A 52 6.83 12.79 -9.64
C PRO A 52 8.01 13.10 -8.68
N ARG A 53 8.31 12.20 -7.74
CA ARG A 53 9.48 12.32 -6.85
C ARG A 53 10.78 11.82 -7.47
N ALA A 54 10.76 10.85 -8.37
CA ALA A 54 11.98 10.39 -9.06
C ALA A 54 12.56 11.54 -9.87
N THR A 55 11.70 12.28 -10.58
CA THR A 55 12.10 13.50 -11.29
C THR A 55 12.67 14.58 -10.38
N LEU A 56 12.19 14.70 -9.13
CA LEU A 56 12.75 15.64 -8.15
C LEU A 56 14.10 15.16 -7.59
N PHE A 57 14.27 13.86 -7.36
CA PHE A 57 15.56 13.30 -6.96
C PHE A 57 16.62 13.47 -8.05
N ASP A 58 16.24 13.25 -9.32
CA ASP A 58 17.11 13.48 -10.47
C ASP A 58 17.51 14.96 -10.59
N GLN A 59 16.59 15.89 -10.31
CA GLN A 59 16.88 17.32 -10.29
C GLN A 59 17.86 17.71 -9.17
N VAL A 60 17.71 17.15 -7.96
CA VAL A 60 18.63 17.41 -6.85
C VAL A 60 20.00 16.79 -7.12
N LEU A 61 20.05 15.60 -7.71
CA LEU A 61 21.30 14.95 -8.12
C LEU A 61 22.03 15.74 -9.22
N ALA A 62 21.30 16.33 -10.16
CA ALA A 62 21.87 17.17 -11.21
C ALA A 62 22.43 18.51 -10.67
N GLN A 63 21.85 19.05 -9.60
CA GLN A 63 22.33 20.28 -8.95
C GLN A 63 23.49 20.04 -7.97
N ALA A 64 23.71 18.79 -7.54
CA ALA A 64 24.83 18.42 -6.70
C ALA A 64 26.10 18.30 -7.56
N THR A 65 26.86 19.40 -7.70
CA THR A 65 28.23 19.31 -8.22
C THR A 65 29.08 18.50 -7.24
N PRO A 66 29.74 17.40 -7.67
CA PRO A 66 30.70 16.71 -6.83
C PRO A 66 31.89 17.66 -6.65
N THR A 67 31.97 18.31 -5.48
CA THR A 67 33.17 19.03 -5.08
C THR A 67 34.29 17.99 -5.00
N PRO A 68 35.35 18.07 -5.82
CA PRO A 68 36.47 17.17 -5.67
C PRO A 68 37.14 17.50 -4.34
N VAL A 69 36.96 16.63 -3.35
CA VAL A 69 37.65 16.74 -2.08
C VAL A 69 39.12 16.43 -2.35
N ALA A 70 39.91 17.48 -2.56
CA ALA A 70 41.35 17.41 -2.47
C ALA A 70 41.72 16.76 -1.12
N ALA A 71 42.64 15.80 -1.18
CA ALA A 71 43.07 14.97 -0.07
C ALA A 71 43.29 15.77 1.24
N ALA A 72 42.54 15.42 2.28
CA ALA A 72 42.77 15.82 3.66
C ALA A 72 42.35 14.64 4.58
N PRO A 73 43.00 14.48 5.75
CA PRO A 73 43.46 13.20 6.27
C PRO A 73 42.37 12.30 6.85
N GLU A 74 42.70 11.01 6.88
CA GLU A 74 41.88 9.88 7.32
C GLU A 74 41.29 10.14 8.73
N SER A 75 39.99 10.40 8.78
CA SER A 75 39.22 10.54 10.02
C SER A 75 38.73 9.17 10.49
N PRO A 76 38.68 8.91 11.82
CA PRO A 76 38.44 7.58 12.34
C PRO A 76 37.02 7.11 12.06
N LYS A 77 36.90 5.91 11.47
CA LYS A 77 35.62 5.27 11.10
C LYS A 77 34.66 5.22 12.30
N PRO A 78 33.42 5.74 12.17
CA PRO A 78 32.42 5.58 13.23
C PRO A 78 32.02 4.11 13.32
N LYS A 79 32.22 3.51 14.49
CA LYS A 79 31.78 2.14 14.77
C LYS A 79 30.27 2.05 14.58
N LYS A 80 29.82 1.18 13.67
CA LYS A 80 28.40 0.79 13.54
C LYS A 80 27.90 0.34 14.91
N LYS A 81 27.01 1.13 15.51
CA LYS A 81 26.20 0.66 16.63
C LYS A 81 25.27 -0.39 16.04
N THR A 82 25.52 -1.65 16.36
CA THR A 82 24.62 -2.77 16.06
C THR A 82 23.27 -2.42 16.69
N GLY A 83 22.30 -2.10 15.84
CA GLY A 83 20.94 -1.79 16.28
C GLY A 83 20.35 -2.99 17.02
N THR A 84 19.68 -2.72 18.12
CA THR A 84 18.89 -3.70 18.88
C THR A 84 17.94 -4.42 17.91
N PRO A 85 17.90 -5.76 17.88
CA PRO A 85 16.99 -6.45 16.97
C PRO A 85 15.54 -6.07 17.29
N ALA A 86 14.76 -5.86 16.24
CA ALA A 86 13.34 -5.54 16.35
C ALA A 86 12.64 -6.63 17.19
N ARG A 87 12.02 -6.23 18.30
CA ARG A 87 11.14 -7.13 19.06
C ARG A 87 9.91 -7.40 18.22
N TYR A 88 9.85 -8.58 17.62
CA TYR A 88 8.64 -9.07 16.95
C TYR A 88 7.51 -9.12 17.98
N ILE A 89 6.50 -8.25 17.81
CA ILE A 89 5.32 -8.23 18.66
C ILE A 89 4.48 -9.43 18.23
N ASN A 90 4.76 -10.59 18.82
CA ASN A 90 3.85 -11.72 18.75
C ASN A 90 2.56 -11.32 19.48
N ARG A 91 1.61 -10.80 18.71
CA ARG A 91 0.24 -10.52 19.14
C ARG A 91 -0.46 -11.86 19.32
N ARG A 92 0.00 -12.61 20.33
CA ARG A 92 -0.60 -13.85 20.78
C ARG A 92 -2.01 -13.46 21.22
N HIS A 93 -3.02 -13.86 20.44
CA HIS A 93 -4.43 -13.71 20.79
C HIS A 93 -4.65 -14.46 22.10
N LYS A 94 -4.39 -13.80 23.23
CA LYS A 94 -4.76 -14.26 24.55
C LYS A 94 -6.27 -14.05 24.60
N THR A 95 -6.98 -15.11 24.25
CA THR A 95 -8.41 -15.31 24.48
C THR A 95 -8.76 -14.68 25.82
N LYS A 96 -9.44 -13.54 25.78
CA LYS A 96 -9.95 -12.86 26.97
C LYS A 96 -11.04 -13.78 27.51
N PRO A 97 -10.90 -14.38 28.71
CA PRO A 97 -11.99 -15.19 29.26
C PRO A 97 -13.22 -14.28 29.47
N PRO A 98 -14.44 -14.82 29.35
CA PRO A 98 -15.65 -14.03 29.57
C PRO A 98 -15.63 -13.52 31.02
N ARG A 99 -15.81 -12.21 31.20
CA ARG A 99 -16.05 -11.63 32.51
C ARG A 99 -17.48 -11.97 32.90
N THR A 100 -17.67 -13.04 33.68
CA THR A 100 -18.90 -13.23 34.43
C THR A 100 -18.96 -12.15 35.50
N ASN A 101 -19.96 -11.29 35.46
CA ASN A 101 -20.31 -10.47 36.61
C ASN A 101 -21.83 -10.28 36.64
N ARG A 102 -22.41 -10.90 37.68
CA ARG A 102 -23.78 -10.85 38.19
C ARG A 102 -24.82 -11.78 37.57
#